data_AF-A0A7Y3BGX3-F1
#
_entry.id   AF-A0A7Y3BGX3-F1
#
_cell.length_a   1.000
_cell.length_b   1.000
_cell.length_c   1.000
_cell.angle_alpha   90.00
_cell.angle_beta   90.00
_cell.angle_gamma   90.00
#
_symmetry.space_group_name_H-M   'P 1'
#
loop_
_entity.id
_entity.type
_entity.pdbx_description
1 polymer ?
#
loop_
_entity_poly.entity_id
_entity_poly.type
_entity_poly.pdbx_seq_one_letter_code
_entity_poly.pdbx_strand_id
1 'polypeptide(L)' 'CYGYYLLATGYADIMIDPIMSPWDSLALIPIIKGSGGVITDYHGNDPVTGNSIIVASSEIHSEVISLLNP' A
#
# COMPACT_ATOMS: atom_id res chain seq x y z
N CYS A 1 5.62 6.09 -7.45
CA CYS A 1 6.84 5.82 -6.65
C CYS A 1 7.08 6.78 -5.49
N TYR A 2 7.11 8.12 -5.67
CA TYR A 2 7.51 9.03 -4.58
C TYR A 2 6.66 8.93 -3.30
N GLY A 3 5.33 8.72 -3.40
CA GLY A 3 4.46 8.53 -2.24
C GLY A 3 4.86 7.30 -1.39
N TYR A 4 5.21 6.19 -2.03
CA TYR A 4 5.71 4.99 -1.33
C TYR A 4 7.03 5.26 -0.60
N TYR A 5 7.91 6.07 -1.20
CA TYR A 5 9.14 6.50 -0.54
C TYR A 5 8.82 7.34 0.71
N LEU A 6 7.93 8.32 0.61
CA LEU A 6 7.53 9.15 1.75
C LEU A 6 6.95 8.29 2.87
N LEU A 7 6.11 7.31 2.55
CA LEU A 7 5.55 6.41 3.54
C LEU A 7 6.61 5.51 4.18
N ALA A 8 7.46 4.88 3.37
CA ALA A 8 8.54 4.04 3.88
C ALA A 8 9.55 4.80 4.76
N THR A 9 9.65 6.12 4.60
CA THR A 9 10.53 6.99 5.38
C THR A 9 9.82 7.74 6.51
N GLY A 10 8.51 7.51 6.72
CA GLY A 10 7.74 8.11 7.81
C GLY A 10 7.28 9.55 7.59
N TYR A 11 7.26 10.03 6.34
CA TYR A 11 6.78 11.37 5.96
C TYR A 11 5.34 11.38 5.42
N ALA A 12 4.73 10.22 5.19
CA ALA A 12 3.33 10.08 4.80
C ALA A 12 2.73 8.83 5.44
N ASP A 13 1.43 8.87 5.74
CA ASP A 13 0.75 7.76 6.42
C ASP A 13 -0.01 6.83 5.45
N ILE A 14 -0.41 7.34 4.28
CA ILE A 14 -1.22 6.62 3.28
C ILE A 14 -0.73 6.94 1.86
N MET A 15 -0.64 5.91 1.01
CA MET A 15 -0.44 6.00 -0.43
C MET A 15 -1.33 4.97 -1.14
N ILE A 16 -2.04 5.38 -2.20
CA ILE A 16 -3.00 4.52 -2.91
C ILE A 16 -2.79 4.68 -4.43
N ASP A 17 -2.69 3.55 -5.13
CA ASP A 17 -2.79 3.47 -6.60
C ASP A 17 -3.94 2.50 -6.97
N PRO A 18 -5.07 3.00 -7.50
CA PRO A 18 -6.22 2.16 -7.86
C PRO A 18 -5.97 1.19 -9.01
N ILE A 19 -4.99 1.50 -9.87
CA ILE A 19 -4.58 0.66 -10.99
C ILE A 19 -3.05 0.68 -11.02
N MET A 20 -2.43 -0.47 -10.82
CA MET A 20 -0.98 -0.62 -10.79
C MET A 20 -0.57 -1.92 -11.47
N SER A 21 0.48 -1.83 -12.28
CA SER A 21 1.03 -3.02 -12.94
C SER A 21 1.99 -3.78 -12.01
N PRO A 22 2.13 -5.11 -12.16
CA PRO A 22 3.01 -5.91 -11.30
C PRO A 22 4.47 -5.45 -11.30
N TRP A 23 4.99 -4.98 -12.43
CA TRP A 23 6.37 -4.47 -12.53
C TRP A 23 6.62 -3.22 -11.69
N ASP A 24 5.58 -2.45 -11.36
CA ASP A 24 5.69 -1.29 -10.49
C ASP A 24 5.48 -1.66 -9.01
N SER A 25 4.64 -2.66 -8.71
CA SER A 25 4.25 -3.01 -7.34
C SER A 25 5.19 -4.01 -6.67
N LEU A 26 5.69 -5.02 -7.41
CA LEU A 26 6.42 -6.15 -6.82
C LEU A 26 7.69 -5.74 -6.07
N ALA A 27 8.40 -4.72 -6.57
CA ALA A 27 9.59 -4.19 -5.90
C ALA A 27 9.26 -3.42 -4.61
N LEU A 28 8.05 -2.84 -4.51
CA LEU A 28 7.62 -2.06 -3.35
C LEU A 28 7.21 -2.94 -2.17
N ILE A 29 6.65 -4.12 -2.43
CA ILE A 29 6.18 -5.05 -1.39
C ILE A 29 7.22 -5.32 -0.28
N PRO A 30 8.47 -5.75 -0.59
CA PRO A 30 9.47 -5.97 0.45
C PRO A 30 9.95 -4.67 1.11
N ILE A 31 9.95 -3.55 0.39
CA ILE A 31 10.38 -2.23 0.93
C ILE A 31 9.38 -1.77 1.99
N ILE A 32 8.09 -1.78 1.66
CA ILE A 32 7.03 -1.35 2.57
C ILE A 32 6.95 -2.28 3.79
N LYS A 33 7.02 -3.60 3.58
CA LYS A 33 7.04 -4.55 4.70
C LYS A 33 8.27 -4.32 5.59
N GLY A 34 9.43 -4.04 4.99
CA GLY A 34 10.66 -3.74 5.70
C GLY A 34 10.63 -2.43 6.49
N SER A 35 9.86 -1.44 6.04
CA SER A 35 9.65 -0.18 6.76
C SER A 35 8.60 -0.28 7.88
N GLY A 36 7.94 -1.44 8.04
CA GLY A 36 6.85 -1.63 8.99
C GLY A 36 5.48 -1.16 8.50
N GLY A 37 5.36 -0.76 7.23
CA GLY A 37 4.07 -0.43 6.61
C GLY A 37 3.29 -1.68 6.20
N VAL A 38 1.99 -1.51 6.01
CA VAL A 38 1.11 -2.57 5.48
C VAL A 38 0.80 -2.26 4.02
N ILE A 39 0.83 -3.30 3.18
CA ILE A 39 0.58 -3.22 1.74
C ILE A 39 -0.42 -4.30 1.33
N THR A 40 -1.51 -3.90 0.66
CA THR A 40 -2.55 -4.80 0.14
C THR A 40 -3.11 -4.30 -1.19
N ASP A 41 -3.99 -5.08 -1.81
CA ASP A 41 -4.87 -4.57 -2.86
C ASP A 41 -5.97 -3.65 -2.29
N TYR A 42 -6.82 -3.12 -3.16
CA TYR A 42 -7.92 -2.22 -2.82
C TYR A 42 -8.95 -2.78 -1.83
N HIS A 43 -9.00 -4.10 -1.66
CA HIS A 43 -9.93 -4.83 -0.81
C HIS A 43 -9.26 -5.47 0.41
N GLY A 44 -7.96 -5.24 0.62
CA GLY A 44 -7.20 -5.83 1.73
C GLY A 44 -6.64 -7.22 1.45
N ASN A 45 -6.67 -7.70 0.20
CA ASN A 45 -6.10 -8.99 -0.19
C ASN A 45 -4.61 -8.87 -0.59
N ASP A 46 -4.06 -9.98 -1.06
CA ASP A 46 -2.65 -10.10 -1.44
C ASP A 46 -2.25 -9.08 -2.54
N PRO A 47 -1.29 -8.17 -2.25
CA PRO A 47 -0.82 -7.18 -3.21
C PRO A 47 -0.05 -7.79 -4.39
N VAL A 48 0.36 -9.07 -4.33
CA VAL A 48 1.05 -9.75 -5.43
C VAL A 48 0.10 -10.10 -6.57
N THR A 49 -1.13 -10.50 -6.24
CA THR A 49 -2.14 -10.91 -7.22
C THR A 49 -3.10 -9.80 -7.62
N GLY A 50 -3.14 -8.73 -6.81
CA GLY A 50 -3.97 -7.55 -7.08
C GLY A 50 -3.49 -6.71 -8.26
N ASN A 51 -4.41 -5.92 -8.82
CA ASN A 51 -4.14 -4.91 -9.85
C ASN A 51 -4.14 -3.47 -9.28
N SER A 52 -4.08 -3.35 -7.96
CA SER A 52 -4.17 -2.11 -7.19
C SER A 52 -3.27 -2.25 -5.98
N ILE A 53 -2.82 -1.11 -5.44
CA ILE A 53 -1.98 -1.08 -4.25
C ILE A 53 -2.50 -0.02 -3.29
N ILE A 54 -2.71 -0.43 -2.06
CA ILE A 54 -2.90 0.44 -0.90
C ILE A 54 -1.72 0.20 0.02
N VAL A 55 -1.13 1.28 0.48
CA VAL A 55 -0.10 1.27 1.52
C VAL A 55 -0.49 2.24 2.61
N ALA A 56 -0.42 1.78 3.85
CA ALA A 56 -0.67 2.62 5.01
C ALA A 56 0.17 2.20 6.22
N SER A 57 0.23 3.07 7.23
CA SER A 57 0.71 2.68 8.56
C SER A 57 -0.18 1.56 9.13
N SER A 58 0.40 0.70 9.97
CA SER A 58 -0.27 -0.51 10.45
C SER A 58 -1.53 -0.22 11.26
N GLU A 59 -1.58 0.94 11.91
CA GLU A 59 -2.64 1.38 12.81
C GLU A 59 -3.91 1.80 12.06
N ILE A 60 -3.76 2.34 10.84
CA ILE A 60 -4.86 2.95 10.08
C ILE A 60 -5.25 2.16 8.83
N HIS A 61 -4.45 1.16 8.43
CA HIS A 61 -4.64 0.44 7.17
C HIS A 61 -6.04 -0.19 7.01
N SER A 62 -6.58 -0.81 8.05
CA SER A 62 -7.92 -1.41 8.00
C SER A 62 -9.02 -0.34 7.85
N GLU A 63 -8.88 0.81 8.51
CA GLU A 63 -9.83 1.91 8.42
C GLU A 63 -9.85 2.50 7.00
N VAL A 64 -8.66 2.66 6.39
CA VAL A 64 -8.53 3.13 5.00
C VAL A 64 -9.29 2.22 4.04
N ILE A 65 -9.14 0.90 4.16
CA ILE A 65 -9.87 -0.05 3.29
C ILE A 65 -11.39 0.08 3.48
N SER A 66 -11.87 0.19 4.73
CA SER A 66 -13.29 0.36 5.01
C SER A 66 -13.86 1.67 4.44
N LEU A 67 -13.09 2.77 4.49
CA LEU A 67 -13.52 4.05 3.92
C LEU A 67 -13.58 4.05 2.40
N LEU A 68 -12.71 3.28 1.73
CA LEU A 68 -12.68 3.17 0.28
C LEU A 68 -13.74 2.20 -0.29
N ASN A 69 -14.26 1.30 0.55
CA ASN A 69 -15.26 0.29 0.18
C ASN A 69 -16.47 0.32 1.13
N PRO A 70 -17.33 1.37 1.05
CA PRO A 70 -18.50 1.53 1.91
C PRO A 70 -19.61 0.50 1.64
#